data_AF-A0AA95MK01-F1
#
_entry.id   AF-A0AA95MK01-F1
#
_cell.length_a   1.000
_cell.length_b   1.000
_cell.length_c   1.000
_cell.angle_alpha   90.00
_cell.angle_beta   90.00
_cell.angle_gamma   90.00
#
_symmetry.space_group_name_H-M   'P 1'
#
loop_
_entity.id
_entity.type
_entity.pdbx_description
1 polymer ?
#
loop_
_entity_poly.entity_id
_entity_poly.type
_entity_poly.pdbx_seq_one_letter_code
_entity_poly.pdbx_strand_id
1 'polypeptide(L)'
;MEGIKVLNLGVRFLLEIIALVILGYWGFQVSQGTIMKIIVGFGTPLLAAVIWGLFGAPKATYLLTGFPFLLLEIIIFGLPAVALFFIEKQKLAVIYGLVTVINLILIKIWDQ
;
A
#
# COMPACT_ATOMS: atom_id res chain seq x y z
N MET A 1 -13.29 3.44 -22.93
CA MET A 1 -12.49 3.99 -21.81
C MET A 1 -12.94 3.45 -20.45
N GLU A 2 -14.23 3.30 -20.22
CA GLU A 2 -14.80 2.86 -18.93
C GLU A 2 -14.26 1.50 -18.45
N GLY A 3 -14.12 0.50 -19.33
CA GLY A 3 -13.53 -0.80 -18.97
C GLY A 3 -12.08 -0.71 -18.46
N ILE A 4 -11.28 0.22 -19.00
CA ILE A 4 -9.88 0.43 -18.56
C ILE A 4 -9.85 1.10 -17.19
N LYS A 5 -10.77 2.03 -16.93
CA LYS A 5 -10.93 2.67 -15.62
C LYS A 5 -11.30 1.63 -14.55
N VAL A 6 -12.24 0.73 -14.83
CA VAL A 6 -12.61 -0.37 -13.91
C VAL A 6 -11.43 -1.30 -13.67
N LEU A 7 -10.67 -1.65 -14.71
CA LEU A 7 -9.47 -2.47 -14.58
C LEU A 7 -8.43 -1.79 -13.67
N ASN A 8 -8.21 -0.49 -13.82
CA ASN A 8 -7.27 0.27 -12.98
C ASN A 8 -7.69 0.29 -11.50
N LEU A 9 -8.99 0.37 -11.21
CA LEU A 9 -9.51 0.23 -9.85
C LEU A 9 -9.31 -1.20 -9.32
N GLY A 10 -9.49 -2.23 -10.17
CA GLY A 10 -9.15 -3.61 -9.82
C GLY A 10 -7.67 -3.77 -9.46
N VAL A 11 -6.77 -3.18 -10.27
CA VAL A 11 -5.33 -3.13 -9.99
C VAL A 11 -5.06 -2.41 -8.67
N ARG A 12 -5.73 -1.29 -8.40
CA ARG A 12 -5.59 -0.55 -7.14
C ARG A 12 -5.90 -1.42 -5.94
N PHE A 13 -7.03 -2.13 -5.99
CA PHE A 13 -7.43 -3.04 -4.92
C PHE A 13 -6.43 -4.19 -4.73
N LEU A 14 -5.91 -4.76 -5.83
CA LEU A 14 -4.85 -5.77 -5.74
C LEU A 14 -3.57 -5.20 -5.11
N LEU A 15 -3.19 -3.96 -5.45
CA LEU A 15 -2.04 -3.29 -4.85
C LEU A 15 -2.23 -3.06 -3.35
N GLU A 16 -3.45 -2.78 -2.87
CA GLU A 16 -3.75 -2.69 -1.43
C GLU A 16 -3.50 -4.03 -0.73
N ILE A 17 -4.01 -5.13 -1.28
CA ILE A 17 -3.78 -6.46 -0.69
C ILE A 17 -2.28 -6.80 -0.70
N ILE A 18 -1.60 -6.57 -1.82
CA ILE A 18 -0.17 -6.83 -1.96
C ILE A 18 0.64 -5.96 -0.99
N ALA A 19 0.28 -4.70 -0.79
CA ALA A 19 0.91 -3.81 0.18
C ALA A 19 0.87 -4.41 1.59
N LEU A 20 -0.30 -4.88 2.02
CA LEU A 20 -0.47 -5.50 3.34
C LEU A 20 0.37 -6.78 3.48
N VAL A 21 0.39 -7.63 2.44
CA VAL A 21 1.20 -8.86 2.44
C VAL A 21 2.69 -8.53 2.55
N ILE A 22 3.17 -7.55 1.78
CA ILE A 22 4.56 -7.10 1.81
C ILE A 22 4.94 -6.57 3.18
N LEU A 23 4.12 -5.69 3.77
CA LEU A 23 4.39 -5.10 5.08
C LEU A 23 4.41 -6.16 6.18
N GLY A 24 3.50 -7.13 6.13
CA GLY A 24 3.53 -8.26 7.07
C GLY A 24 4.76 -9.12 6.90
N TYR A 25 5.10 -9.48 5.65
CA TYR A 25 6.31 -10.26 5.35
C TYR A 25 7.57 -9.55 5.83
N TRP A 26 7.70 -8.25 5.58
CA TRP A 26 8.78 -7.43 6.09
C TRP A 26 8.84 -7.43 7.62
N GLY A 27 7.70 -7.27 8.30
CA GLY A 27 7.61 -7.29 9.76
C GLY A 27 8.07 -8.62 10.38
N PHE A 28 7.78 -9.75 9.73
CA PHE A 28 8.28 -11.06 10.13
C PHE A 28 9.79 -11.25 9.89
N GLN A 29 10.34 -10.64 8.85
CA GLN A 29 11.76 -10.75 8.50
C GLN A 29 12.64 -9.89 9.41
N VAL A 30 12.22 -8.66 9.73
CA VAL A 30 13.06 -7.72 10.52
C VAL A 30 13.05 -8.02 12.02
N SER A 31 12.05 -8.78 12.51
CA SER A 31 11.85 -9.00 13.94
C SER A 31 12.56 -10.26 14.45
N GLN A 32 13.18 -10.16 15.63
CA GLN A 32 13.80 -11.29 16.33
C GLN A 32 12.93 -11.75 17.51
N GLY A 33 12.85 -13.07 17.72
CA GLY A 33 11.99 -13.66 18.75
C GLY A 33 10.52 -13.79 18.33
N THR A 34 9.85 -14.85 18.80
CA THR A 34 8.50 -15.23 18.36
C THR A 34 7.45 -14.16 18.65
N ILE A 35 7.53 -13.50 19.81
CA ILE A 35 6.55 -12.49 20.22
C ILE A 35 6.66 -11.24 19.33
N MET A 36 7.87 -10.70 19.12
CA MET A 36 8.06 -9.51 18.29
C MET A 36 7.69 -9.78 16.82
N LYS A 37 7.96 -10.98 16.32
CA LYS A 37 7.52 -11.40 14.97
C LYS A 37 6.01 -11.31 14.81
N ILE A 38 5.24 -11.77 15.81
CA ILE A 38 3.77 -11.68 15.78
C ILE A 38 3.34 -10.20 15.83
N ILE A 39 3.91 -9.42 16.75
CA ILE A 39 3.53 -8.02 16.95
C ILE A 39 3.82 -7.19 15.71
N VAL A 40 5.02 -7.25 15.13
CA VAL A 40 5.38 -6.43 13.96
C VAL A 40 4.80 -7.04 12.68
N GLY A 41 4.90 -8.36 12.51
CA GLY A 41 4.40 -9.05 11.31
C GLY A 41 2.90 -8.91 11.09
N PHE A 42 2.09 -8.87 12.16
CA PHE A 42 0.65 -8.57 12.03
C PHE A 42 0.32 -7.10 12.32
N GLY A 43 1.02 -6.47 13.25
CA GLY A 43 0.75 -5.08 13.64
C GLY A 43 1.03 -4.11 12.51
N THR A 44 2.11 -4.27 11.75
CA THR A 44 2.42 -3.36 10.63
C THR A 44 1.32 -3.35 9.55
N PRO A 45 0.88 -4.49 8.98
CA PRO A 45 -0.23 -4.47 8.03
C PRO A 45 -1.55 -4.05 8.67
N LEU A 46 -1.82 -4.42 9.93
CA LEU A 46 -3.04 -3.98 10.61
C LEU A 46 -3.10 -2.45 10.76
N LEU A 47 -2.00 -1.83 11.17
CA LEU A 47 -1.90 -0.37 11.29
C LEU A 47 -2.10 0.30 9.94
N ALA A 48 -1.45 -0.21 8.88
CA ALA A 48 -1.64 0.31 7.53
C ALA A 48 -3.10 0.19 7.07
N ALA A 49 -3.75 -0.94 7.31
CA ALA A 49 -5.16 -1.17 6.96
C ALA A 49 -6.11 -0.25 7.74
N VAL A 50 -5.86 -0.03 9.03
CA VAL A 50 -6.66 0.88 9.86
C VAL A 50 -6.49 2.33 9.40
N ILE A 51 -5.26 2.78 9.18
CA ILE A 51 -4.97 4.12 8.69
C ILE A 51 -5.64 4.34 7.32
N TRP A 52 -5.47 3.40 6.39
CA TRP A 52 -6.12 3.48 5.09
C TRP A 52 -7.66 3.46 5.21
N GLY A 53 -8.22 2.57 6.04
CA GLY A 53 -9.66 2.50 6.27
C GLY A 53 -10.27 3.76 6.89
N LEU A 54 -9.51 4.45 7.75
CA LEU A 54 -9.98 5.67 8.43
C LEU A 54 -9.89 6.93 7.57
N PHE A 55 -8.90 7.02 6.68
CA PHE A 55 -8.56 8.27 5.99
C PHE A 55 -8.58 8.18 4.46
N GLY A 56 -8.33 7.00 3.89
CA GLY A 56 -8.11 6.78 2.46
C GLY A 56 -9.21 5.99 1.74
N ALA A 57 -9.95 5.15 2.45
CA ALA A 57 -11.00 4.31 1.85
C ALA A 57 -12.20 5.14 1.37
N PRO A 58 -12.97 4.69 0.36
CA PRO A 58 -14.15 5.40 -0.13
C PRO A 58 -15.22 5.67 0.93
N LYS A 59 -15.25 4.84 1.99
CA LYS A 59 -16.14 4.97 3.16
C LYS A 59 -15.39 5.37 4.43
N ALA A 60 -14.25 6.05 4.29
CA ALA A 60 -13.43 6.51 5.40
C ALA A 60 -14.21 7.46 6.31
N THR A 61 -14.10 7.25 7.63
CA THR A 61 -14.70 8.12 8.65
C THR A 61 -14.17 9.55 8.55
N TYR A 62 -12.87 9.68 8.27
CA TYR A 62 -12.16 10.95 8.16
C TYR A 62 -11.55 11.06 6.76
N LEU A 63 -12.39 10.95 5.73
CA LEU A 63 -11.95 10.99 4.34
C LEU A 63 -11.09 12.24 4.06
N LEU A 64 -9.81 12.01 3.77
CA LEU A 64 -8.91 13.08 3.35
C LEU A 64 -9.19 13.43 1.90
N THR A 65 -9.01 14.71 1.56
CA THR A 65 -9.15 15.21 0.19
C THR A 65 -7.96 16.07 -0.19
N GLY A 66 -7.68 16.20 -1.49
CA GLY A 66 -6.60 17.04 -1.99
C GLY A 66 -5.19 16.56 -1.59
N PHE A 67 -4.35 17.49 -1.14
CA PHE A 67 -2.93 17.23 -0.87
C PHE A 67 -2.67 16.23 0.29
N PRO A 68 -3.39 16.30 1.44
CA PRO A 68 -3.26 15.29 2.49
C PRO A 68 -3.56 13.86 2.03
N PHE A 69 -4.55 13.68 1.14
CA PHE A 69 -4.89 12.38 0.58
C PHE A 69 -3.74 11.83 -0.28
N LEU A 70 -3.14 12.68 -1.11
CA LEU A 70 -1.98 12.31 -1.92
C LEU A 70 -0.79 11.85 -1.05
N LEU A 71 -0.51 12.57 0.05
CA LEU A 71 0.54 12.18 0.99
C LEU A 71 0.24 10.81 1.62
N LEU A 72 -1.00 10.59 2.04
CA LEU A 72 -1.44 9.31 2.58
C LEU A 72 -1.23 8.18 1.57
N GLU A 73 -1.63 8.37 0.32
CA GLU A 73 -1.44 7.38 -0.75
C GLU A 73 0.04 7.07 -0.95
N ILE A 74 0.89 8.10 -1.06
CA ILE A 74 2.33 7.91 -1.25
C ILE A 74 2.95 7.14 -0.06
N ILE A 75 2.52 7.42 1.16
CA ILE A 75 3.02 6.72 2.34
C ILE A 75 2.54 5.26 2.35
N ILE A 76 1.24 5.03 2.25
CA ILE A 76 0.65 3.69 2.39
C ILE A 76 1.09 2.75 1.25
N PHE A 77 1.16 3.23 0.02
CA PHE A 77 1.58 2.43 -1.13
C PHE A 77 3.07 2.53 -1.43
N GLY A 78 3.79 3.53 -0.90
CA GLY A 78 5.24 3.64 -1.06
C GLY A 78 6.04 2.83 -0.04
N LEU A 79 5.57 2.78 1.23
CA LEU A 79 6.23 2.03 2.29
C LEU A 79 6.48 0.55 1.96
N PRO A 80 5.56 -0.20 1.31
CA PRO A 80 5.83 -1.59 0.93
C PRO A 80 7.01 -1.72 -0.06
N ALA A 81 7.19 -0.77 -0.99
CA ALA A 81 8.34 -0.78 -1.90
C ALA A 81 9.67 -0.62 -1.13
N VAL A 82 9.68 0.32 -0.16
CA VAL A 82 10.83 0.55 0.73
C VAL A 82 11.09 -0.67 1.61
N ALA A 83 10.04 -1.28 2.15
CA ALA A 83 10.12 -2.50 2.94
C ALA A 83 10.77 -3.65 2.16
N LEU A 84 10.37 -3.87 0.89
CA LEU A 84 10.99 -4.87 0.01
C LEU A 84 12.47 -4.60 -0.25
N PHE A 85 12.86 -3.33 -0.35
CA PHE A 85 14.26 -2.94 -0.53
C PHE A 85 15.12 -3.32 0.69
N PHE A 86 14.61 -3.10 1.90
CA PHE A 86 15.30 -3.43 3.15
C PHE A 86 15.49 -4.94 3.38
N ILE A 87 14.65 -5.79 2.79
CA ILE A 87 14.79 -7.26 2.87
C ILE A 87 15.44 -7.85 1.60
N GLU A 88 16.21 -7.02 0.88
CA GLU A 88 17.01 -7.40 -0.29
C GLU A 88 16.18 -7.99 -1.46
N LYS A 89 14.90 -7.64 -1.55
CA LYS A 89 14.02 -8.05 -2.66
C LYS A 89 13.91 -6.94 -3.71
N GLN A 90 15.04 -6.42 -4.21
CA GLN A 90 15.04 -5.24 -5.09
C GLN A 90 14.19 -5.43 -6.36
N LYS A 91 14.22 -6.63 -6.98
CA LYS A 91 13.39 -6.93 -8.16
C LYS A 91 11.90 -6.75 -7.86
N LEU A 92 11.42 -7.25 -6.72
CA LEU A 92 10.02 -7.10 -6.32
C LEU A 92 9.70 -5.65 -5.95
N ALA A 93 10.63 -4.95 -5.28
CA ALA A 93 10.47 -3.54 -4.93
C ALA A 93 10.26 -2.67 -6.17
N VAL A 94 11.08 -2.87 -7.21
CA VAL A 94 10.97 -2.14 -8.47
C VAL A 94 9.67 -2.46 -9.20
N ILE A 95 9.30 -3.75 -9.31
CA ILE A 95 8.04 -4.14 -9.97
C ILE A 95 6.84 -3.53 -9.25
N TYR A 96 6.74 -3.72 -7.94
CA TYR A 96 5.63 -3.18 -7.15
C TYR A 96 5.59 -1.64 -7.20
N GLY A 97 6.74 -0.99 -7.07
CA GLY A 97 6.85 0.47 -7.13
C GLY A 97 6.42 1.04 -8.49
N LEU A 98 6.88 0.44 -9.59
CA LEU A 98 6.49 0.88 -10.95
C LEU A 98 4.98 0.73 -11.18
N VAL A 99 4.40 -0.42 -10.82
CA VAL A 99 2.96 -0.66 -10.96
C VAL A 99 2.16 0.34 -10.12
N THR A 100 2.63 0.64 -8.90
CA THR A 100 2.01 1.62 -8.00
C THR A 100 2.05 3.03 -8.57
N VAL A 101 3.20 3.47 -9.11
CA VAL A 101 3.34 4.80 -9.74
C VAL A 101 2.44 4.94 -10.96
N ILE A 102 2.43 3.93 -11.85
CA ILE A 102 1.56 3.93 -13.03
C ILE A 102 0.09 4.01 -12.61
N ASN A 103 -0.32 3.18 -11.65
CA ASN A 103 -1.69 3.19 -11.14
C ASN A 103 -2.07 4.55 -10.53
N LEU A 104 -1.20 5.15 -9.70
CA LEU A 104 -1.44 6.46 -9.10
C LEU A 104 -1.60 7.56 -10.17
N ILE A 105 -0.74 7.57 -11.18
CA ILE A 105 -0.82 8.52 -12.30
C ILE A 105 -2.16 8.35 -13.03
N LEU A 106 -2.55 7.12 -13.35
CA LEU A 106 -3.83 6.84 -14.03
C LEU A 106 -5.04 7.27 -13.20
N ILE A 107 -5.00 7.03 -11.88
CA ILE A 107 -6.04 7.50 -10.95
C ILE A 107 -6.19 9.02 -11.01
N LYS A 108 -5.08 9.77 -10.97
CA LYS A 108 -5.11 11.24 -10.99
C LYS A 108 -5.48 11.83 -12.34
N ILE A 109 -5.05 11.21 -13.45
CA ILE A 109 -5.40 11.69 -14.80
C ILE A 109 -6.88 11.45 -15.11
N TRP A 110 -7.45 10.38 -14.58
CA TRP A 110 -8.83 9.97 -14.88
C TRP A 110 -9.86 10.34 -13.81
N ASP A 111 -9.44 11.08 -12.78
CA ASP A 111 -10.22 11.49 -11.61
C ASP A 111 -11.00 10.31 -11.00
N GLN A 112 -10.29 9.20 -10.74
CA GLN A 112 -10.83 8.00 -10.10
C GLN A 112 -10.64 8.04 -8.59
#